data_AF-Q8LP80-F1
#
_entry.id   AF-Q8LP80-F1
#
_cell.length_a   1.000
_cell.length_b   1.000
_cell.length_c   1.000
_cell.angle_alpha   90.00
_cell.angle_beta   90.00
_cell.angle_gamma   90.00
#
_symmetry.space_group_name_H-M   'P 1'
#
loop_
_entity.id
_entity.type
_entity.pdbx_description
1 polymer ?
#
loop_
_entity_poly.entity_id
_entity_poly.type
_entity_poly.pdbx_seq_one_letter_code
_entity_poly.pdbx_strand_id
1 'polypeptide(L)'
;MVKPQLTAALFIVLFAISPAYGDFDSLQLVLTWPASFCHMNDCVRIAPKNFTIHGLWPDKEGTVLQNCKPKPNYSNFKEKMFNDLDKHWIQLKYDEDYGEKEQPLWFYQYLKHGSCCQKMYNQNTYFSLALRLKDKFDLLRTLQTHKIFPGSSYTFKEIFDAVKTATQMDPDLKCTKGAPELYEIGICFTPKADALIPCRQSNTCARTGKIFFR
;
A
#
# COMPACT_ATOMS: atom_id res chain seq x y z
N MET A 1 20.93 55.24 43.25
CA MET A 1 19.71 54.89 42.50
C MET A 1 20.14 54.35 41.13
N VAL A 2 20.17 53.03 40.96
CA VAL A 2 20.53 52.37 39.70
C VAL A 2 19.23 51.86 39.06
N LYS A 3 18.89 52.38 37.88
CA LYS A 3 17.74 51.90 37.09
C LYS A 3 18.08 50.54 36.49
N PRO A 4 17.24 49.49 36.65
CA PRO A 4 17.44 48.25 35.93
C PRO A 4 16.98 48.46 34.47
N GLN A 5 17.89 48.23 33.51
CA GLN A 5 17.54 48.12 32.10
C GLN A 5 16.94 46.73 31.87
N LEU A 6 15.66 46.68 31.51
CA LEU A 6 15.03 45.46 30.98
C LEU A 6 15.54 45.24 29.56
N THR A 7 16.45 44.29 29.38
CA THR A 7 16.76 43.72 28.07
C THR A 7 15.67 42.72 27.70
N ALA A 8 14.78 43.13 26.80
CA ALA A 8 13.81 42.22 26.19
C ALA A 8 14.56 41.26 25.26
N ALA A 9 14.70 39.99 25.66
CA ALA A 9 15.24 38.94 24.80
C ALA A 9 14.17 38.56 23.76
N LEU A 10 14.38 38.98 22.52
CA LEU A 10 13.56 38.60 21.37
C LEU A 10 13.84 37.13 21.04
N PHE A 11 13.00 36.22 21.52
CA PHE A 11 13.02 34.82 21.09
C PHE A 11 12.52 34.75 19.64
N ILE A 12 13.45 34.78 18.69
CA ILE A 12 13.17 34.41 17.31
C ILE A 12 12.92 32.90 17.31
N VAL A 13 11.65 32.50 17.34
CA VAL A 13 11.24 31.13 17.02
C VAL A 13 11.53 30.95 15.54
N LEU A 14 12.70 30.41 15.22
CA LEU A 14 13.00 29.85 13.92
C LEU A 14 12.03 28.69 13.71
N PHE A 15 10.88 28.97 13.10
CA PHE A 15 10.17 27.94 12.37
C PHE A 15 11.16 27.42 11.34
N ALA A 16 11.73 26.25 11.61
CA ALA A 16 12.38 25.47 10.58
C ALA A 16 11.29 25.15 9.57
N ILE A 17 11.18 26.00 8.55
CA ILE A 17 10.41 25.70 7.34
C ILE A 17 11.22 24.59 6.69
N SER A 18 10.96 23.35 7.09
CA SER A 18 11.41 22.17 6.37
C SER A 18 11.06 22.41 4.91
N PRO A 19 12.01 22.23 3.96
CA PRO A 19 11.72 22.49 2.57
C PRO A 19 10.51 21.64 2.20
N ALA A 20 9.49 22.24 1.60
CA ALA A 20 8.36 21.49 1.04
C ALA A 20 8.94 20.55 -0.02
N TYR A 21 9.20 19.31 0.36
CA TYR A 21 10.02 18.36 -0.37
C TYR A 21 9.18 17.67 -1.41
N GLY A 22 8.27 18.34 -2.13
CA GLY A 22 7.36 17.66 -3.08
C GLY A 22 6.73 16.44 -2.40
N ASP A 23 6.18 16.69 -1.22
CA ASP A 23 5.94 15.69 -0.19
C ASP A 23 4.60 15.00 -0.38
N PHE A 24 4.64 13.67 -0.26
CA PHE A 24 3.51 12.85 0.12
C PHE A 24 3.54 12.69 1.64
N ASP A 25 2.37 12.59 2.25
CA ASP A 25 2.23 12.55 3.70
C ASP A 25 2.22 11.11 4.22
N SER A 26 1.96 10.13 3.34
CA SER A 26 1.91 8.72 3.69
C SER A 26 2.11 7.77 2.51
N LEU A 27 2.42 6.51 2.82
CA LEU A 27 2.42 5.40 1.87
C LEU A 27 1.31 4.42 2.22
N GLN A 28 0.51 4.02 1.24
CA GLN A 28 -0.41 2.89 1.37
C GLN A 28 0.17 1.67 0.64
N LEU A 29 0.54 0.62 1.38
CA LEU A 29 0.74 -0.71 0.82
C LEU A 29 -0.63 -1.32 0.55
N VAL A 30 -0.91 -1.68 -0.70
CA VAL A 30 -2.17 -2.31 -1.12
C VAL A 30 -1.90 -3.76 -1.44
N LEU A 31 -2.58 -4.66 -0.73
CA LEU A 31 -2.47 -6.10 -0.88
C LEU A 31 -3.77 -6.66 -1.48
N THR A 32 -3.67 -7.34 -2.60
CA THR A 32 -4.78 -7.97 -3.32
C THR A 32 -5.03 -9.38 -2.83
N TRP A 33 -6.29 -9.77 -2.69
CA TRP A 33 -6.69 -11.17 -2.61
C TRP A 33 -6.85 -11.76 -4.02
N PRO A 34 -5.95 -12.65 -4.49
CA PRO A 34 -5.93 -13.07 -5.89
C PRO A 34 -7.20 -13.78 -6.34
N ALA A 35 -7.88 -14.52 -5.47
CA ALA A 35 -9.11 -15.24 -5.84
C ALA A 35 -10.24 -14.27 -6.21
N SER A 36 -10.43 -13.19 -5.44
CA SER A 36 -11.39 -12.12 -5.80
C SER A 36 -10.95 -11.35 -7.04
N PHE A 37 -9.65 -11.09 -7.20
CA PHE A 37 -9.11 -10.43 -8.39
C PHE A 37 -9.42 -11.21 -9.66
N CYS A 38 -9.12 -12.50 -9.68
CA CYS A 38 -9.33 -13.37 -10.85
C CYS A 38 -10.79 -13.79 -11.05
N HIS A 39 -11.65 -13.59 -10.06
CA HIS A 39 -13.09 -13.70 -10.29
C HIS A 39 -13.63 -12.54 -11.14
N MET A 40 -13.06 -11.35 -10.96
CA MET A 40 -13.50 -10.11 -11.62
C MET A 40 -12.71 -9.77 -12.89
N ASN A 41 -11.60 -10.46 -13.14
CA ASN A 41 -10.68 -10.17 -14.24
C ASN A 41 -10.19 -11.47 -14.87
N ASP A 42 -9.93 -11.42 -16.17
CA ASP A 42 -9.25 -12.51 -16.88
C ASP A 42 -7.81 -12.63 -16.38
N CYS A 43 -7.57 -13.68 -15.59
CA CYS A 43 -6.25 -14.07 -15.14
C CYS A 43 -5.72 -15.21 -16.00
N VAL A 44 -4.44 -15.15 -16.33
CA VAL A 44 -3.74 -16.21 -17.06
C VAL A 44 -2.73 -16.94 -16.18
N ARG A 45 -2.27 -16.31 -15.08
CA ARG A 45 -1.50 -17.00 -14.02
C ARG A 45 -2.45 -17.65 -13.02
N ILE A 46 -1.99 -18.73 -12.40
CA ILE A 46 -2.70 -19.37 -11.29
C ILE A 46 -2.73 -18.41 -10.10
N ALA A 47 -3.93 -18.10 -9.60
CA ALA A 47 -4.11 -17.23 -8.45
C ALA A 47 -3.45 -17.84 -7.19
N PRO A 48 -2.48 -17.15 -6.56
CA PRO A 48 -1.89 -17.62 -5.32
C PRO A 48 -2.92 -17.69 -4.19
N LYS A 49 -2.78 -18.69 -3.31
CA LYS A 49 -3.60 -18.84 -2.10
C LYS A 49 -3.09 -17.96 -0.94
N ASN A 50 -2.59 -16.77 -1.24
CA ASN A 50 -2.14 -15.79 -0.25
C ASN A 50 -2.26 -14.37 -0.85
N PHE A 51 -2.26 -13.35 -0.01
CA PHE A 51 -2.26 -11.96 -0.45
C PHE A 51 -0.96 -11.61 -1.19
N THR A 52 -1.12 -10.88 -2.30
CA THR A 52 -0.02 -10.38 -3.13
C THR A 52 -0.06 -8.86 -3.18
N ILE A 53 1.06 -8.23 -3.50
CA ILE A 53 1.14 -6.77 -3.63
C ILE A 53 0.36 -6.36 -4.89
N HIS A 54 -0.52 -5.37 -4.75
CA HIS A 54 -1.02 -4.59 -5.87
C HIS A 54 -0.07 -3.44 -6.16
N GLY A 55 0.27 -2.68 -5.10
CA GLY A 55 1.00 -1.43 -5.21
C GLY A 55 1.42 -0.83 -3.90
N LEU A 56 2.36 0.10 -3.98
CA LEU A 56 2.77 0.98 -2.89
C LEU A 56 2.52 2.42 -3.32
N TRP A 57 1.53 3.07 -2.71
CA TRP A 57 0.97 4.31 -3.24
C TRP A 57 1.25 5.48 -2.31
N PRO A 58 2.01 6.50 -2.76
CA PRO A 58 2.11 7.76 -2.06
C PRO A 58 0.75 8.47 -2.05
N ASP A 59 0.40 9.04 -0.90
CA ASP A 59 -0.83 9.80 -0.70
C ASP A 59 -0.49 11.16 -0.07
N LYS A 60 -1.21 12.20 -0.49
CA LYS A 60 -1.17 13.53 0.11
C LYS A 60 -2.56 13.97 0.51
N GLU A 61 -2.72 14.38 1.76
CA GLU A 61 -3.99 14.87 2.32
C GLU A 61 -5.18 13.91 2.07
N GLY A 62 -4.93 12.61 2.11
CA GLY A 62 -5.93 11.56 1.90
C GLY A 62 -6.33 11.37 0.44
N THR A 63 -5.50 11.83 -0.49
CA THR A 63 -5.62 11.62 -1.94
C THR A 63 -4.39 10.90 -2.46
N VAL A 64 -4.60 9.72 -3.04
CA VAL A 64 -3.53 8.95 -3.70
C VAL A 64 -2.92 9.77 -4.83
N LEU A 65 -1.62 10.01 -4.75
CA LEU A 65 -0.85 10.69 -5.78
C LEU A 65 -0.61 9.76 -6.97
N GLN A 66 -0.73 10.34 -8.17
CA GLN A 66 -0.59 9.61 -9.43
C GLN A 66 0.09 10.46 -10.50
N ASN A 67 0.86 9.81 -11.36
CA ASN A 67 1.45 10.39 -12.57
C ASN A 67 2.32 11.63 -12.32
N CYS A 68 3.04 11.67 -11.21
CA CYS A 68 3.88 12.81 -10.82
C CYS A 68 5.01 13.06 -11.83
N LYS A 69 5.47 14.32 -11.90
CA LYS A 69 6.52 14.77 -12.82
C LYS A 69 7.83 15.04 -12.08
N PRO A 70 9.00 14.78 -12.72
CA PRO A 70 9.16 14.15 -14.03
C PRO A 70 8.76 12.66 -14.02
N LYS A 71 8.42 12.10 -15.18
CA LYS A 71 8.18 10.65 -15.28
C LYS A 71 9.53 9.93 -15.07
N PRO A 72 9.63 8.93 -14.18
CA PRO A 72 10.85 8.17 -14.01
C PRO A 72 11.07 7.24 -15.21
N ASN A 73 12.33 6.92 -15.47
CA ASN A 73 12.68 5.80 -16.35
C ASN A 73 12.45 4.48 -15.60
N TYR A 74 12.07 3.43 -16.34
CA TYR A 74 11.95 2.08 -15.79
C TYR A 74 13.00 1.17 -16.42
N SER A 75 13.65 0.34 -15.61
CA SER A 75 14.59 -0.68 -16.04
C SER A 75 14.10 -2.05 -15.59
N ASN A 76 13.97 -3.00 -16.51
CA ASN A 76 13.41 -4.32 -16.18
C ASN A 76 14.31 -5.05 -15.18
N PHE A 77 13.69 -5.62 -14.14
CA PHE A 77 14.37 -6.44 -13.15
C PHE A 77 14.77 -7.79 -13.71
N LYS A 78 15.81 -8.39 -13.15
CA LYS A 78 16.27 -9.74 -13.48
C LYS A 78 16.63 -10.49 -12.19
N GLU A 79 16.88 -11.78 -12.33
CA GLU A 79 17.44 -12.64 -11.27
C GLU A 79 16.64 -12.54 -9.96
N LYS A 80 17.31 -12.31 -8.83
CA LYS A 80 16.69 -12.32 -7.50
C LYS A 80 15.53 -11.34 -7.38
N MET A 81 15.69 -10.10 -7.85
CA MET A 81 14.63 -9.09 -7.71
C MET A 81 13.41 -9.46 -8.56
N PHE A 82 13.62 -9.99 -9.77
CA PHE A 82 12.54 -10.51 -10.59
C PHE A 82 11.79 -11.64 -9.86
N ASN A 83 12.51 -12.65 -9.37
CA ASN A 83 11.91 -13.80 -8.68
C ASN A 83 11.11 -13.38 -7.43
N ASP A 84 11.64 -12.44 -6.65
CA ASP A 84 10.95 -11.93 -5.46
C ASP A 84 9.67 -11.18 -5.84
N LEU A 85 9.70 -10.38 -6.91
CA LEU A 85 8.53 -9.66 -7.41
C LEU A 85 7.51 -10.59 -8.07
N ASP A 86 7.91 -11.57 -8.88
CA ASP A 86 6.96 -12.50 -9.50
C ASP A 86 6.22 -13.34 -8.45
N LYS A 87 6.91 -13.68 -7.35
CA LYS A 87 6.29 -14.38 -6.20
C LYS A 87 5.33 -13.49 -5.39
N HIS A 88 5.75 -12.28 -5.01
CA HIS A 88 5.02 -11.49 -4.03
C HIS A 88 4.17 -10.37 -4.63
N TRP A 89 4.46 -9.96 -5.85
CA TRP A 89 3.80 -8.92 -6.65
C TRP A 89 3.46 -9.46 -8.05
N ILE A 90 2.93 -10.69 -8.08
CA ILE A 90 2.60 -11.43 -9.29
C ILE A 90 1.73 -10.63 -10.27
N GLN A 91 2.01 -10.79 -11.57
CA GLN A 91 1.34 -10.07 -12.64
C GLN A 91 0.20 -10.91 -13.23
N LEU A 92 -0.87 -11.14 -12.46
CA LEU A 92 -1.92 -12.16 -12.72
C LEU A 92 -2.54 -12.14 -14.13
N LYS A 93 -2.59 -10.98 -14.79
CA LYS A 93 -3.18 -10.77 -16.12
C LYS A 93 -2.25 -11.08 -17.29
N TYR A 94 -0.99 -11.39 -17.02
CA TYR A 94 0.04 -11.63 -18.02
C TYR A 94 0.68 -12.99 -17.78
N ASP A 95 0.97 -13.73 -18.84
CA ASP A 95 1.68 -15.00 -18.72
C ASP A 95 3.10 -14.77 -18.19
N GLU A 96 3.75 -15.85 -17.76
CA GLU A 96 5.04 -15.77 -17.08
C GLU A 96 6.14 -15.19 -18.00
N ASP A 97 6.20 -15.65 -19.25
CA ASP A 97 7.20 -15.22 -20.23
C ASP A 97 7.06 -13.73 -20.56
N TYR A 98 5.82 -13.26 -20.83
CA TYR A 98 5.56 -11.84 -21.08
C TYR A 98 5.78 -11.00 -19.82
N GLY A 99 5.36 -11.51 -18.67
CA GLY A 99 5.57 -10.88 -17.36
C GLY A 99 7.05 -10.69 -17.05
N GLU A 100 7.89 -11.68 -17.34
CA GLU A 100 9.35 -11.61 -17.16
C GLU A 100 10.00 -10.60 -18.08
N LYS A 101 9.65 -10.68 -19.36
CA LYS A 101 10.29 -9.89 -20.41
C LYS A 101 9.90 -8.41 -20.35
N GLU A 102 8.60 -8.12 -20.20
CA GLU A 102 8.05 -6.76 -20.38
C GLU A 102 7.66 -6.08 -19.06
N GLN A 103 7.41 -6.87 -18.00
CA GLN A 103 7.06 -6.37 -16.64
C GLN A 103 5.94 -5.30 -16.62
N PRO A 104 4.85 -5.49 -17.38
CA PRO A 104 3.86 -4.45 -17.66
C PRO A 104 3.19 -3.88 -16.40
N LEU A 105 2.90 -4.72 -15.39
CA LEU A 105 2.27 -4.26 -14.16
C LEU A 105 3.23 -3.41 -13.34
N TRP A 106 4.47 -3.85 -13.17
CA TRP A 106 5.46 -3.15 -12.37
C TRP A 106 5.88 -1.83 -13.03
N PHE A 107 6.07 -1.83 -14.35
CA PHE A 107 6.24 -0.63 -15.13
C PHE A 107 5.10 0.37 -14.88
N TYR A 108 3.85 -0.07 -15.01
CA TYR A 108 2.68 0.77 -14.80
C TYR A 108 2.62 1.34 -13.38
N GLN A 109 2.79 0.50 -12.35
CA GLN A 109 2.75 0.92 -10.95
C GLN A 109 3.88 1.89 -10.61
N TYR A 110 5.09 1.68 -11.15
CA TYR A 110 6.21 2.57 -10.91
C TYR A 110 6.02 3.93 -11.59
N LEU A 111 5.59 3.97 -12.85
CA LEU A 111 5.34 5.24 -13.55
C LEU A 111 4.19 6.01 -12.92
N LYS A 112 3.13 5.31 -12.50
CA LYS A 112 1.94 5.94 -11.92
C LYS A 112 2.14 6.37 -10.48
N HIS A 113 2.67 5.52 -9.62
CA HIS A 113 2.75 5.78 -8.17
C HIS A 113 4.18 5.97 -7.68
N GLY A 114 5.14 5.17 -8.16
CA GLY A 114 6.56 5.34 -7.85
C GLY A 114 7.10 6.73 -8.25
N SER A 115 6.58 7.30 -9.33
CA SER A 115 6.89 8.68 -9.76
C SER A 115 6.61 9.73 -8.68
N CYS A 116 5.72 9.46 -7.73
CA CYS A 116 5.31 10.39 -6.68
C CYS A 116 6.16 10.32 -5.41
N CYS A 117 7.18 9.45 -5.36
CA CYS A 117 8.08 9.32 -4.21
C CYS A 117 9.57 9.30 -4.59
N GLN A 118 9.90 9.75 -5.81
CA GLN A 118 11.25 9.71 -6.39
C GLN A 118 12.34 10.40 -5.54
N LYS A 119 11.95 11.39 -4.74
CA LYS A 119 12.89 12.10 -3.84
C LYS A 119 13.39 11.23 -2.69
N MET A 120 12.61 10.22 -2.29
CA MET A 120 12.95 9.33 -1.17
C MET A 120 13.30 7.92 -1.66
N TYR A 121 12.66 7.47 -2.74
CA TYR A 121 12.83 6.12 -3.26
C TYR A 121 13.06 6.14 -4.77
N ASN A 122 14.24 5.68 -5.19
CA ASN A 122 14.46 5.25 -6.58
C ASN A 122 13.77 3.92 -6.87
N GLN A 123 13.78 3.46 -8.12
CA GLN A 123 13.12 2.22 -8.54
C GLN A 123 13.45 1.03 -7.63
N ASN A 124 14.74 0.70 -7.47
CA ASN A 124 15.16 -0.45 -6.66
C ASN A 124 14.65 -0.35 -5.22
N THR A 125 14.78 0.83 -4.61
CA THR A 125 14.33 1.04 -3.22
C THR A 125 12.81 1.05 -3.08
N TYR A 126 12.06 1.51 -4.08
CA TYR A 126 10.59 1.48 -4.08
C TYR A 126 10.05 0.04 -4.08
N PHE A 127 10.56 -0.80 -4.99
CA PHE A 127 10.16 -2.21 -5.07
C PHE A 127 10.66 -3.03 -3.87
N SER A 128 11.91 -2.81 -3.44
CA SER A 128 12.45 -3.45 -2.23
C SER A 128 11.66 -3.06 -0.99
N LEU A 129 11.20 -1.81 -0.91
CA LEU A 129 10.36 -1.34 0.19
C LEU A 129 9.02 -2.07 0.19
N ALA A 130 8.34 -2.16 -0.97
CA ALA A 130 7.06 -2.87 -1.06
C ALA A 130 7.18 -4.34 -0.63
N LEU A 131 8.24 -5.03 -1.09
CA LEU A 131 8.55 -6.41 -0.68
C LEU A 131 8.77 -6.52 0.83
N ARG A 132 9.61 -5.64 1.40
CA ARG A 132 9.88 -5.60 2.85
C ARG A 132 8.62 -5.33 3.66
N LEU A 133 7.74 -4.44 3.20
CA LEU A 133 6.50 -4.14 3.91
C LEU A 133 5.51 -5.30 3.81
N LYS A 134 5.41 -5.97 2.66
CA LYS A 134 4.58 -7.19 2.53
C LYS A 134 5.03 -8.27 3.52
N ASP A 135 6.33 -8.47 3.67
CA ASP A 135 6.88 -9.54 4.53
C ASP A 135 6.53 -9.37 6.00
N LYS A 136 6.23 -8.14 6.44
CA LYS A 136 5.78 -7.85 7.81
C LYS A 136 4.38 -8.36 8.14
N PHE A 137 3.54 -8.67 7.14
CA PHE A 137 2.13 -9.00 7.36
C PHE A 137 1.75 -10.31 6.67
N ASP A 138 1.49 -11.33 7.49
CA ASP A 138 0.76 -12.52 7.05
C ASP A 138 -0.75 -12.30 7.29
N LEU A 139 -1.38 -11.55 6.38
CA LEU A 139 -2.81 -11.22 6.50
C LEU A 139 -3.70 -12.46 6.45
N LEU A 140 -3.37 -13.46 5.63
CA LEU A 140 -4.15 -14.68 5.59
C LEU A 140 -4.10 -15.41 6.93
N ARG A 141 -2.90 -15.59 7.51
CA ARG A 141 -2.76 -16.20 8.83
C ARG A 141 -3.47 -15.40 9.91
N THR A 142 -3.35 -14.08 9.88
CA THR A 142 -4.03 -13.17 10.81
C THR A 142 -5.55 -13.41 10.76
N LEU A 143 -6.15 -13.38 9.57
CA LEU A 143 -7.58 -13.65 9.40
C LEU A 143 -7.96 -15.05 9.91
N GLN A 144 -7.18 -16.08 9.58
CA GLN A 144 -7.43 -17.45 10.03
C GLN A 144 -7.39 -17.61 11.55
N THR A 145 -6.46 -16.94 12.24
CA THR A 145 -6.41 -16.95 13.73
C THR A 145 -7.64 -16.31 14.36
N HIS A 146 -8.30 -15.40 13.65
CA HIS A 146 -9.58 -14.81 14.01
C HIS A 146 -10.80 -15.59 13.48
N LYS A 147 -10.59 -16.83 13.01
CA LYS A 147 -11.63 -17.72 12.44
C LYS A 147 -12.27 -17.18 11.15
N ILE A 148 -11.52 -16.37 10.40
CA ILE A 148 -11.91 -15.82 9.10
C ILE A 148 -11.15 -16.60 8.01
N PHE A 149 -11.89 -17.41 7.24
CA PHE A 149 -11.35 -18.32 6.24
C PHE A 149 -11.96 -18.01 4.85
N PRO A 150 -11.20 -18.21 3.76
CA PRO A 150 -11.77 -18.24 2.42
C PRO A 150 -12.94 -19.22 2.30
N GLY A 151 -13.92 -18.92 1.45
CA GLY A 151 -15.15 -19.67 1.25
C GLY A 151 -16.31 -19.31 2.19
N SER A 152 -16.23 -18.21 2.94
CA SER A 152 -17.27 -17.79 3.89
C SER A 152 -17.44 -16.27 3.94
N SER A 153 -18.53 -15.80 4.56
CA SER A 153 -18.85 -14.36 4.61
C SER A 153 -18.82 -13.80 6.03
N TYR A 154 -18.24 -12.62 6.19
CA TYR A 154 -17.95 -11.98 7.48
C TYR A 154 -18.40 -10.53 7.46
N THR A 155 -18.72 -9.95 8.62
CA THR A 155 -19.02 -8.53 8.70
C THR A 155 -17.76 -7.71 8.42
N PHE A 156 -17.96 -6.47 7.98
CA PHE A 156 -16.87 -5.49 7.90
C PHE A 156 -16.06 -5.45 9.20
N LYS A 157 -16.74 -5.40 10.34
CA LYS A 157 -16.11 -5.26 11.66
C LYS A 157 -15.23 -6.46 12.01
N GLU A 158 -15.68 -7.69 11.72
CA GLU A 158 -14.89 -8.91 11.96
C GLU A 158 -13.56 -8.87 11.18
N ILE A 159 -13.59 -8.55 9.88
CA ILE A 159 -12.38 -8.47 9.06
C ILE A 159 -11.50 -7.29 9.50
N PHE A 160 -12.10 -6.13 9.73
CA PHE A 160 -11.38 -4.91 10.08
C PHE A 160 -10.62 -5.06 11.41
N ASP A 161 -11.30 -5.56 12.44
CA ASP A 161 -10.70 -5.76 13.75
C ASP A 161 -9.59 -6.82 13.71
N ALA A 162 -9.79 -7.91 12.95
CA ALA A 162 -8.79 -8.95 12.78
C ALA A 162 -7.51 -8.40 12.12
N VAL A 163 -7.63 -7.60 11.04
CA VAL A 163 -6.46 -6.99 10.41
C VAL A 163 -5.82 -5.95 11.34
N LYS A 164 -6.63 -5.21 12.10
CA LYS A 164 -6.16 -4.20 13.07
C LYS A 164 -5.32 -4.80 14.19
N THR A 165 -5.49 -6.07 14.56
CA THR A 165 -4.60 -6.72 15.56
C THR A 165 -3.16 -6.87 15.06
N ALA A 166 -2.97 -7.07 13.75
CA ALA A 166 -1.65 -7.16 13.14
C ALA A 166 -1.05 -5.79 12.83
N THR A 167 -1.86 -4.81 12.43
CA THR A 167 -1.38 -3.46 12.04
C THR A 167 -1.33 -2.47 13.19
N GLN A 168 -2.06 -2.70 14.29
CA GLN A 168 -2.29 -1.76 15.39
C GLN A 168 -2.89 -0.41 14.98
N MET A 169 -3.21 -0.24 13.69
CA MET A 169 -3.71 0.96 13.05
C MET A 169 -4.85 0.59 12.10
N ASP A 170 -5.77 1.52 11.86
CA ASP A 170 -6.94 1.27 11.02
C ASP A 170 -6.52 0.89 9.58
N PRO A 171 -6.82 -0.32 9.09
CA PRO A 171 -6.57 -0.71 7.71
C PRO A 171 -7.67 -0.17 6.78
N ASP A 172 -7.42 -0.09 5.48
CA ASP A 172 -8.44 0.21 4.46
C ASP A 172 -8.92 -1.09 3.82
N LEU A 173 -10.12 -1.56 4.18
CA LEU A 173 -10.74 -2.70 3.52
C LEU A 173 -11.42 -2.26 2.24
N LYS A 174 -11.08 -2.92 1.14
CA LYS A 174 -11.63 -2.64 -0.19
C LYS A 174 -12.41 -3.84 -0.71
N CYS A 175 -13.61 -3.59 -1.22
CA CYS A 175 -14.49 -4.62 -1.75
C CYS A 175 -14.77 -4.43 -3.23
N THR A 176 -15.11 -5.52 -3.91
CA THR A 176 -15.58 -5.49 -5.31
C THR A 176 -16.87 -4.68 -5.44
N LYS A 177 -17.07 -4.05 -6.60
CA LYS A 177 -18.34 -3.39 -6.94
C LYS A 177 -19.39 -4.43 -7.32
N GLY A 178 -20.61 -4.31 -6.80
CA GLY A 178 -21.77 -5.15 -7.18
C GLY A 178 -21.98 -6.38 -6.30
N ALA A 179 -20.92 -7.17 -6.05
CA ALA A 179 -20.91 -8.23 -5.04
C ALA A 179 -19.97 -7.81 -3.92
N PRO A 180 -20.34 -7.81 -2.63
CA PRO A 180 -19.46 -7.39 -1.55
C PRO A 180 -18.44 -8.49 -1.23
N GLU A 181 -17.39 -8.63 -2.04
CA GLU A 181 -16.29 -9.57 -1.78
C GLU A 181 -15.05 -8.80 -1.32
N LEU A 182 -14.29 -9.36 -0.37
CA LEU A 182 -13.02 -8.80 0.05
C LEU A 182 -12.06 -8.84 -1.14
N TYR A 183 -11.59 -7.68 -1.58
CA TYR A 183 -10.80 -7.54 -2.80
C TYR A 183 -9.36 -7.15 -2.49
N GLU A 184 -9.18 -6.10 -1.69
CA GLU A 184 -7.87 -5.58 -1.31
C GLU A 184 -7.89 -5.12 0.16
N ILE A 185 -6.70 -5.09 0.75
CA ILE A 185 -6.46 -4.50 2.08
C ILE A 185 -5.32 -3.48 1.94
N GLY A 186 -5.57 -2.25 2.36
CA GLY A 186 -4.58 -1.18 2.46
C GLY A 186 -4.02 -1.06 3.87
N ILE A 187 -2.69 -0.95 3.99
CA ILE A 187 -1.97 -0.68 5.24
C ILE A 187 -1.13 0.58 5.03
N CYS A 188 -1.22 1.53 5.95
CA CYS A 188 -0.66 2.87 5.77
C CYS A 188 0.55 3.11 6.67
N PHE A 189 1.52 3.84 6.13
CA PHE A 189 2.78 4.15 6.78
C PHE A 189 3.11 5.63 6.66
N THR A 190 3.96 6.10 7.56
CA THR A 190 4.70 7.35 7.37
C THR A 190 5.50 7.33 6.06
N PRO A 191 5.94 8.49 5.54
CA PRO A 191 6.66 8.53 4.28
C PRO A 191 7.94 7.68 4.25
N LYS A 192 8.65 7.61 5.38
CA LYS A 192 9.87 6.80 5.57
C LYS A 192 9.59 5.31 5.79
N ALA A 193 8.32 4.92 5.89
CA ALA A 193 7.89 3.57 6.20
C ALA A 193 8.55 2.97 7.46
N ASP A 194 8.76 3.83 8.46
CA ASP A 194 9.32 3.54 9.79
C ASP A 194 8.22 3.40 10.85
N ALA A 195 7.02 3.95 10.62
CA ALA A 195 5.86 3.79 11.49
C ALA A 195 4.59 3.50 10.68
N LEU A 196 3.66 2.78 11.31
CA LEU A 196 2.29 2.57 10.82
C LEU A 196 1.43 3.79 11.19
N ILE A 197 0.49 4.13 10.33
CA ILE A 197 -0.52 5.18 10.58
C ILE A 197 -1.91 4.68 10.18
N PRO A 198 -2.99 5.28 10.70
CA PRO A 198 -4.35 4.94 10.27
C PRO A 198 -4.56 5.22 8.78
N CYS A 199 -5.13 4.27 8.05
CA CYS A 199 -5.57 4.50 6.68
C CYS A 199 -6.91 5.23 6.64
N ARG A 200 -7.04 6.15 5.67
CA ARG A 200 -8.35 6.65 5.26
C ARG A 200 -9.17 5.50 4.67
N GLN A 201 -10.43 5.43 5.07
CA GLN A 201 -11.36 4.43 4.56
C GLN A 201 -11.84 4.80 3.15
N SER A 202 -11.61 3.91 2.18
CA SER A 202 -12.14 4.04 0.82
C SER A 202 -13.68 3.89 0.77
N ASN A 203 -14.26 3.28 1.81
CA ASN A 203 -15.69 3.02 1.95
C ASN A 203 -16.30 2.27 0.76
N THR A 204 -15.53 1.39 0.13
CA THR A 204 -16.01 0.52 -0.96
C THR A 204 -16.76 -0.71 -0.45
N CYS A 205 -16.46 -1.15 0.79
CA CYS A 205 -17.21 -2.21 1.46
C CYS A 205 -18.46 -1.65 2.17
N ALA A 206 -19.59 -2.33 2.02
CA ALA A 206 -20.79 -2.02 2.81
C ALA A 206 -20.51 -2.26 4.31
N ARG A 207 -20.90 -1.30 5.16
CA ARG A 207 -20.77 -1.41 6.62
C ARG A 207 -21.86 -2.32 7.21
N THR A 208 -22.96 -2.47 6.51
CA THR A 208 -24.06 -3.39 6.82
C THR A 208 -23.97 -4.62 5.91
N GLY A 209 -24.40 -5.78 6.43
CA GLY A 209 -24.33 -7.05 5.71
C GLY A 209 -23.02 -7.80 5.89
N LYS A 210 -22.76 -8.73 4.98
CA LYS A 210 -21.60 -9.62 5.01
C LYS A 210 -20.76 -9.43 3.74
N ILE A 211 -19.45 -9.52 3.91
CA ILE A 211 -18.41 -9.48 2.90
C ILE A 211 -17.95 -10.92 2.67
N PHE A 212 -18.07 -11.41 1.44
CA PHE A 212 -17.58 -12.74 1.08
C PHE A 212 -16.05 -12.73 0.97
N PHE A 213 -15.40 -13.67 1.63
CA PHE A 213 -13.97 -13.93 1.44
C PHE A 213 -13.85 -15.15 0.53
N ARG A 214 -13.59 -14.91 -0.75
CA ARG A 214 -13.61 -15.94 -1.80
C ARG A 214 -12.56 -17.02 -1.61
#